data_AF-A0AB74M7T2-F1
#
_entry.id   AF-A0AB74M7T2-F1
#
_cell.length_a   1.000
_cell.length_b   1.000
_cell.length_c   1.000
_cell.angle_alpha   90.00
_cell.angle_beta   90.00
_cell.angle_gamma   90.00
#
_symmetry.space_group_name_H-M   'P 1'
#
loop_
_entity.id
_entity.type
_entity.pdbx_description
1 polymer ?
#
loop_
_entity_poly.entity_id
_entity_poly.type
_entity_poly.pdbx_seq_one_letter_code
_entity_poly.pdbx_strand_id
1 'polypeptide(L)'
;MRCSGNVTRHDERWQAVFVLRADVVRMLRINITWQLVIVCIRGVFLMSDKLPSDYEILFDLWYSYWLEHMTSLLHRRASLVLRISAFLAIVAAFIFCDSATFVFASVVLFLVWQVMAASLSIRAEKAEWQALSYQRLISQRHVLTPECMIARLSFVEESDSPVMECMINLAWNKACETVGSSARNHVSISGRLLSRLCGF
;
A
#
# COMPACT_ATOMS: atom_id res chain seq x y z
N MET A 1 30.58 28.73 18.55
CA MET A 1 29.98 27.90 19.62
C MET A 1 29.75 26.51 19.06
N ARG A 2 30.28 25.49 19.74
CA ARG A 2 30.17 24.06 19.40
C ARG A 2 28.73 23.59 19.53
N CYS A 3 28.29 22.71 18.63
CA CYS A 3 27.50 21.52 18.96
C CYS A 3 27.96 20.38 18.05
N SER A 4 29.00 19.67 18.54
CA SER A 4 29.26 18.28 18.21
C SER A 4 28.17 17.44 18.88
N GLY A 5 27.51 16.58 18.12
CA GLY A 5 26.57 15.61 18.64
C GLY A 5 26.17 14.66 17.51
N ASN A 6 26.85 13.52 17.45
CA ASN A 6 26.54 12.40 16.56
C ASN A 6 25.03 12.10 16.57
N VAL A 7 24.34 12.43 15.47
CA VAL A 7 23.00 11.94 15.15
C VAL A 7 23.18 10.57 14.50
N THR A 8 23.50 9.56 15.30
CA THR A 8 23.64 8.16 14.83
C THR A 8 22.53 7.26 15.38
N ARG A 9 21.45 7.82 15.95
CA ARG A 9 20.39 7.02 16.61
C ARG A 9 19.08 6.88 15.84
N HIS A 10 18.86 7.69 14.78
CA HIS A 10 17.61 7.66 14.01
C HIS A 10 17.65 6.64 12.86
N ASP A 11 18.83 6.35 12.30
CA ASP A 11 18.98 5.39 11.21
C ASP A 11 18.89 3.93 11.69
N GLU A 12 19.33 3.63 12.93
CA GLU A 12 19.31 2.25 13.45
C GLU A 12 17.90 1.74 13.75
N ARG A 13 16.95 2.62 14.10
CA ARG A 13 15.56 2.22 14.43
C ARG A 13 14.77 1.75 13.21
N TRP A 14 15.06 2.32 12.03
CA TRP A 14 14.45 1.89 10.78
C TRP A 14 15.25 0.76 10.12
N GLN A 15 16.58 0.74 10.25
CA GLN A 15 17.43 -0.32 9.68
C GLN A 15 17.19 -1.70 10.33
N ALA A 16 16.83 -1.77 11.61
CA ALA A 16 16.53 -3.04 12.26
C ALA A 16 15.28 -3.75 11.70
N VAL A 17 14.38 -3.04 11.00
CA VAL A 17 13.13 -3.59 10.44
C VAL A 17 13.33 -4.18 9.03
N PHE A 18 14.43 -3.85 8.34
CA PHE A 18 14.64 -4.22 6.92
C PHE A 18 15.33 -5.57 6.67
N VAL A 19 15.64 -6.35 7.71
CA VAL A 19 16.27 -7.66 7.54
C VAL A 19 15.28 -8.76 7.87
N LEU A 20 14.49 -9.21 6.89
CA LEU A 20 14.00 -10.59 6.86
C LEU A 20 13.59 -10.98 5.43
N ARG A 21 14.50 -11.72 4.82
CA ARG A 21 14.46 -12.29 3.48
C ARG A 21 13.46 -13.46 3.40
N ALA A 22 12.82 -13.54 2.23
CA ALA A 22 12.42 -14.76 1.51
C ALA A 22 11.11 -15.50 1.89
N ASP A 23 10.24 -15.55 0.86
CA ASP A 23 9.61 -16.75 0.27
C ASP A 23 8.08 -16.76 0.15
N VAL A 24 7.67 -17.02 -1.10
CA VAL A 24 6.40 -16.74 -1.79
C VAL A 24 5.18 -17.52 -1.26
N VAL A 25 5.32 -18.33 -0.20
CA VAL A 25 4.24 -19.19 0.33
C VAL A 25 3.64 -18.66 1.65
N ARG A 26 4.11 -17.52 2.17
CA ARG A 26 3.69 -17.00 3.48
C ARG A 26 2.59 -15.92 3.48
N MET A 27 1.91 -15.65 2.36
CA MET A 27 0.93 -14.55 2.28
C MET A 27 -0.19 -14.60 3.34
N LEU A 28 -0.60 -15.79 3.81
CA LEU A 28 -1.67 -15.89 4.82
C LEU A 28 -1.20 -15.69 6.27
N ARG A 29 0.05 -16.07 6.60
CA ARG A 29 0.60 -15.97 7.98
C ARG A 29 1.25 -14.62 8.28
N ILE A 30 1.70 -13.93 7.23
CA ILE A 30 2.31 -12.59 7.28
C ILE A 30 1.28 -11.53 7.66
N ASN A 31 0.03 -11.65 7.23
CA ASN A 31 -1.00 -10.64 7.50
C ASN A 31 -1.21 -10.40 9.01
N ILE A 32 -1.19 -11.45 9.83
CA ILE A 32 -1.36 -11.36 11.28
C ILE A 32 -0.10 -10.78 11.97
N THR A 33 1.09 -11.13 11.49
CA THR A 33 2.35 -10.71 12.11
C THR A 33 2.68 -9.24 11.83
N TRP A 34 2.34 -8.73 10.65
CA TRP A 34 2.57 -7.31 10.32
C TRP A 34 1.52 -6.37 10.94
N GLN A 35 0.25 -6.78 11.04
CA GLN A 35 -0.73 -6.01 11.81
C GLN A 35 -0.32 -5.89 13.28
N LEU A 36 0.22 -6.96 13.89
CA LEU A 36 0.79 -6.90 15.24
C LEU A 36 2.00 -5.97 15.34
N VAL A 37 2.89 -5.96 14.35
CA VAL A 37 4.08 -5.07 14.37
C VAL A 37 3.68 -3.60 14.22
N ILE A 38 2.73 -3.25 13.35
CA ILE A 38 2.24 -1.87 13.20
C ILE A 38 1.54 -1.40 14.49
N VAL A 39 0.69 -2.25 15.08
CA VAL A 39 0.02 -1.96 16.36
C VAL A 39 1.04 -1.82 17.51
N CYS A 40 2.09 -2.65 17.56
CA CYS A 40 3.14 -2.56 18.58
C CYS A 40 4.03 -1.31 18.42
N ILE A 41 4.35 -0.90 17.19
CA ILE A 41 5.14 0.33 16.95
C ILE A 41 4.33 1.56 17.42
N ARG A 42 3.02 1.58 17.20
CA ARG A 42 2.15 2.71 17.59
C ARG A 42 1.74 2.70 19.07
N GLY A 43 1.65 1.52 19.70
CA GLY A 43 1.50 1.39 21.15
C GLY A 43 2.67 1.98 21.94
N VAL A 44 3.88 1.92 21.38
CA VAL A 44 5.07 2.59 21.94
C VAL A 44 5.01 4.11 21.74
N PHE A 45 4.37 4.61 20.69
CA PHE A 45 4.14 6.05 20.48
C PHE A 45 3.12 6.63 21.47
N LEU A 46 2.07 5.89 21.82
CA LEU A 46 1.08 6.32 22.84
C LEU A 46 1.65 6.31 24.27
N MET A 47 2.73 5.58 24.53
CA MET A 47 3.45 5.54 25.83
C MET A 47 4.59 6.57 25.93
N SER A 48 4.83 7.37 24.89
CA SER A 48 5.78 8.48 24.93
C SER A 48 5.05 9.73 25.39
N ASP A 49 5.41 10.31 26.55
CA ASP A 49 4.80 11.51 27.19
C ASP A 49 4.85 12.80 26.34
N LYS A 50 5.25 12.73 25.07
CA LYS A 50 5.28 13.84 24.13
C LYS A 50 4.25 13.59 23.04
N LEU A 51 3.25 14.45 22.97
CA LEU A 51 2.33 14.49 21.83
C LEU A 51 3.16 14.59 20.53
N PRO A 52 2.90 13.75 19.52
CA PRO A 52 3.60 13.83 18.25
C PRO A 52 3.41 15.23 17.65
N SER A 53 4.45 15.72 16.98
CA SER A 53 4.39 17.05 16.35
C SER A 53 3.31 17.05 15.26
N ASP A 54 2.65 18.20 15.07
CA ASP A 54 1.70 18.41 13.96
C ASP A 54 2.26 17.99 12.59
N TYR A 55 3.57 18.10 12.41
CA TYR A 55 4.27 17.63 11.22
C TYR A 55 4.27 16.10 11.11
N GLU A 56 4.55 15.38 12.20
CA GLU A 56 4.63 13.92 12.23
C GLU A 56 3.26 13.30 11.92
N ILE A 57 2.20 13.86 12.51
CA ILE A 57 0.84 13.39 12.26
C ILE A 57 0.46 13.63 10.80
N LEU A 58 0.79 14.80 10.24
CA LEU A 58 0.52 15.12 8.84
C LEU A 58 1.27 14.20 7.89
N PHE A 59 2.54 13.95 8.17
CA PHE A 59 3.37 13.06 7.37
C PHE A 59 2.80 11.65 7.34
N ASP A 60 2.41 11.13 8.50
CA ASP A 60 1.85 9.79 8.65
C ASP A 60 0.51 9.64 7.91
N LEU A 61 -0.36 10.66 8.00
CA LEU A 61 -1.60 10.74 7.24
C LEU A 61 -1.38 10.70 5.72
N TRP A 62 -0.42 11.48 5.21
CA TRP A 62 -0.08 11.48 3.79
C TRP A 62 0.57 10.16 3.37
N TYR A 63 1.40 9.58 4.22
CA TYR A 63 2.03 8.29 3.97
C TYR A 63 0.97 7.18 3.80
N SER A 64 0.04 7.04 4.75
CA SER A 64 -1.05 6.06 4.67
C SER A 64 -1.98 6.34 3.49
N TYR A 65 -2.30 7.61 3.21
CA TYR A 65 -3.05 8.00 2.01
C TYR A 65 -2.38 7.51 0.72
N TRP A 66 -1.09 7.80 0.53
CA TRP A 66 -0.36 7.42 -0.68
C TRP A 66 -0.26 5.90 -0.82
N LEU A 67 -0.13 5.18 0.29
CA LEU A 67 -0.07 3.72 0.31
C LEU A 67 -1.38 3.10 -0.20
N GLU A 68 -2.52 3.55 0.34
CA GLU A 68 -3.84 3.10 -0.11
C GLU A 68 -4.13 3.50 -1.55
N HIS A 69 -3.78 4.74 -1.93
CA HIS A 69 -3.97 5.23 -3.28
C HIS A 69 -3.17 4.42 -4.31
N MET A 70 -1.90 4.12 -4.03
CA MET A 70 -1.05 3.27 -4.87
C MET A 70 -1.59 1.84 -4.96
N THR A 71 -2.09 1.30 -3.85
CA THR A 71 -2.68 -0.05 -3.77
C THR A 71 -3.93 -0.15 -4.64
N SER A 72 -4.81 0.85 -4.57
CA SER A 72 -6.00 0.95 -5.42
C SER A 72 -5.63 0.97 -6.91
N LEU A 73 -4.70 1.86 -7.31
CA LEU A 73 -4.27 1.97 -8.70
C LEU A 73 -3.70 0.66 -9.23
N LEU A 74 -2.86 -0.02 -8.45
CA LEU A 74 -2.27 -1.28 -8.85
C LEU A 74 -3.33 -2.36 -9.04
N HIS A 75 -4.23 -2.55 -8.07
CA HIS A 75 -5.27 -3.57 -8.16
C HIS A 75 -6.21 -3.31 -9.33
N ARG A 76 -6.53 -2.05 -9.61
CA ARG A 76 -7.34 -1.66 -10.78
C ARG A 76 -6.65 -1.99 -12.09
N ARG A 77 -5.35 -1.68 -12.21
CA ARG A 77 -4.56 -2.01 -13.41
C ARG A 77 -4.34 -3.52 -13.56
N ALA A 78 -4.10 -4.24 -12.47
CA ALA A 78 -3.99 -5.69 -12.48
C ALA A 78 -5.30 -6.35 -12.94
N SER A 79 -6.46 -5.88 -12.46
CA SER A 79 -7.77 -6.34 -12.92
C SER A 79 -7.95 -6.13 -14.42
N LEU A 80 -7.56 -4.95 -14.93
CA LEU A 80 -7.63 -4.63 -16.36
C LEU A 80 -6.72 -5.54 -17.19
N VAL A 81 -5.46 -5.72 -16.80
CA VAL A 81 -4.51 -6.60 -17.49
C VAL A 81 -5.03 -8.03 -17.53
N LEU A 82 -5.57 -8.52 -16.42
CA LEU A 82 -6.17 -9.85 -16.36
C LEU A 82 -7.37 -9.98 -17.31
N ARG A 83 -8.27 -8.99 -17.36
CA ARG A 83 -9.40 -9.03 -18.30
C ARG A 83 -8.93 -9.07 -19.76
N ILE A 84 -7.93 -8.27 -20.12
CA ILE A 84 -7.36 -8.26 -21.47
C ILE A 84 -6.69 -9.60 -21.78
N SER A 85 -5.87 -10.13 -20.86
CA SER A 85 -5.19 -11.41 -21.07
C SER A 85 -6.17 -12.57 -21.21
N ALA A 86 -7.26 -12.58 -20.43
CA ALA A 86 -8.33 -13.56 -20.55
C ALA A 86 -9.00 -13.50 -21.94
N PHE A 87 -9.30 -12.29 -22.41
CA PHE A 87 -9.89 -12.08 -23.73
C PHE A 87 -8.97 -12.56 -24.86
N LEU A 88 -7.68 -12.24 -24.79
CA LEU A 88 -6.70 -12.71 -25.78
C LEU A 88 -6.56 -14.24 -25.75
N ALA A 89 -6.56 -14.84 -24.57
CA ALA A 89 -6.44 -16.29 -24.41
C ALA A 89 -7.64 -17.05 -24.99
N ILE A 90 -8.88 -16.58 -24.77
CA ILE A 90 -10.07 -17.23 -25.33
C ILE A 90 -10.17 -17.06 -26.84
N VAL A 91 -9.80 -15.90 -27.38
CA VAL A 91 -9.74 -15.67 -28.84
C VAL A 91 -8.71 -16.60 -29.48
N ALA A 92 -7.51 -16.72 -28.89
CA ALA A 92 -6.49 -17.64 -29.37
C ALA A 92 -6.97 -19.10 -29.31
N ALA A 93 -7.59 -19.52 -28.20
CA ALA A 93 -8.13 -20.86 -28.07
C ALA A 93 -9.16 -21.17 -29.16
N PHE A 94 -10.03 -20.22 -29.51
CA PHE A 94 -11.04 -20.39 -30.54
C PHE A 94 -10.46 -20.48 -31.95
N ILE A 95 -9.35 -19.78 -32.23
CA ILE A 95 -8.70 -19.80 -33.56
C ILE A 95 -7.86 -21.06 -33.76
N PHE A 96 -7.17 -21.53 -32.71
CA PHE A 96 -6.16 -22.58 -32.83
C PHE A 96 -6.61 -23.98 -32.41
N CYS A 97 -7.75 -24.13 -31.72
CA CYS A 97 -8.24 -25.43 -31.26
C CYS A 97 -9.42 -25.94 -32.09
N ASP A 98 -9.21 -27.01 -32.85
CA ASP A 98 -10.28 -27.70 -33.58
C ASP A 98 -11.13 -28.62 -32.68
N SER A 99 -10.62 -28.96 -31.50
CA SER A 99 -11.26 -29.89 -30.57
C SER A 99 -12.21 -29.18 -29.60
N ALA A 100 -13.47 -29.62 -29.57
CA ALA A 100 -14.52 -29.07 -28.70
C ALA A 100 -14.19 -29.13 -27.19
N THR A 101 -13.39 -30.12 -26.75
CA THR A 101 -12.95 -30.25 -25.35
C THR A 101 -12.06 -29.10 -24.90
N PHE A 102 -11.12 -28.68 -25.74
CA PHE A 102 -10.24 -27.55 -25.45
C PHE A 102 -10.98 -26.22 -25.50
N VAL A 103 -11.96 -26.07 -26.40
CA VAL A 103 -12.84 -24.90 -26.41
C VAL A 103 -13.63 -24.81 -25.10
N PHE A 104 -14.24 -25.90 -24.65
CA PHE A 104 -14.96 -25.91 -23.37
C PHE A 104 -14.05 -25.59 -22.18
N ALA A 105 -12.86 -26.19 -22.12
CA ALA A 105 -11.88 -25.90 -21.07
C ALA A 105 -11.45 -24.42 -21.06
N SER A 106 -11.28 -23.82 -22.25
CA SER A 106 -10.93 -22.40 -22.40
C SER A 106 -12.01 -21.46 -21.88
N VAL A 107 -13.29 -21.81 -22.05
CA VAL A 107 -14.42 -21.05 -21.51
C VAL A 107 -14.42 -21.10 -19.99
N VAL A 108 -14.20 -22.28 -19.40
CA VAL A 108 -14.11 -22.42 -17.94
C VAL A 108 -12.94 -21.60 -17.39
N LEU A 109 -11.77 -21.68 -18.02
CA LEU A 109 -10.59 -20.90 -17.62
C LEU A 109 -10.85 -19.39 -17.72
N PHE A 110 -11.54 -18.94 -18.78
CA PHE A 110 -11.95 -17.54 -18.93
C PHE A 110 -12.85 -17.09 -17.77
N LEU A 111 -13.85 -17.88 -17.38
CA LEU A 111 -14.72 -17.55 -16.25
C LEU A 111 -13.94 -17.44 -14.93
N VAL A 112 -13.03 -18.38 -14.66
CA VAL A 112 -12.14 -18.31 -13.48
C VAL A 112 -11.33 -17.02 -13.49
N TRP A 113 -10.81 -16.63 -14.66
CA TRP A 113 -10.04 -15.41 -14.82
C TRP A 113 -10.88 -14.14 -14.57
N GLN A 114 -12.14 -14.12 -15.02
CA GLN A 114 -13.06 -13.02 -14.74
C GLN A 114 -13.38 -12.90 -13.25
N VAL A 115 -13.58 -14.03 -12.55
CA VAL A 115 -13.78 -14.04 -11.09
C VAL A 115 -12.56 -13.47 -10.37
N MET A 116 -11.35 -13.88 -10.76
CA MET A 116 -10.11 -13.35 -10.20
C MET A 116 -9.97 -11.84 -10.48
N ALA A 117 -10.24 -11.39 -11.70
CA ALA A 117 -10.22 -9.96 -12.04
C ALA A 117 -11.26 -9.15 -11.26
N ALA A 118 -12.46 -9.69 -11.04
CA ALA A 118 -13.51 -9.06 -10.23
C ALA A 118 -13.09 -8.95 -8.75
N SER A 119 -12.44 -9.96 -8.20
CA SER A 119 -11.93 -9.92 -6.83
C SER A 119 -10.90 -8.79 -6.63
N LEU A 120 -10.07 -8.53 -7.63
CA LEU A 120 -9.09 -7.43 -7.60
C LEU A 120 -9.75 -6.06 -7.74
N SER A 121 -10.81 -5.93 -8.56
CA SER A 121 -11.55 -4.67 -8.63
C SER A 121 -12.23 -4.33 -7.30
N ILE A 122 -12.78 -5.32 -6.60
CA ILE A 122 -13.38 -5.10 -5.28
C ILE A 122 -12.31 -4.65 -4.26
N ARG A 123 -11.12 -5.25 -4.30
CA ARG A 123 -10.00 -4.80 -3.45
C ARG A 123 -9.55 -3.39 -3.79
N ALA A 124 -9.50 -3.05 -5.08
CA ALA A 124 -9.14 -1.70 -5.53
C ALA A 124 -10.14 -0.64 -5.03
N GLU A 125 -11.43 -0.97 -5.05
CA GLU A 125 -12.49 -0.08 -4.56
C GLU A 125 -12.40 0.12 -3.05
N LYS A 126 -12.14 -0.94 -2.27
CA LYS A 126 -11.92 -0.83 -0.82
C LYS A 126 -10.74 0.10 -0.50
N ALA A 127 -9.61 -0.09 -1.17
CA ALA A 127 -8.44 0.76 -1.01
C ALA A 127 -8.72 2.21 -1.43
N GLU A 128 -9.55 2.44 -2.46
CA GLU A 128 -9.98 3.77 -2.88
C GLU A 128 -10.83 4.45 -1.82
N TRP A 129 -11.81 3.73 -1.24
CA TRP A 129 -12.61 4.25 -0.12
C TRP A 129 -11.75 4.59 1.08
N GLN A 130 -10.72 3.80 1.36
CA GLN A 130 -9.80 4.04 2.45
C GLN A 130 -8.92 5.29 2.20
N ALA A 131 -8.36 5.41 0.99
CA ALA A 131 -7.65 6.62 0.59
C ALA A 131 -8.52 7.89 0.70
N LEU A 132 -9.80 7.80 0.29
CA LEU A 132 -10.75 8.90 0.45
C LEU A 132 -11.02 9.25 1.93
N SER A 133 -11.07 8.25 2.81
CA SER A 133 -11.21 8.46 4.26
C SER A 133 -10.02 9.23 4.83
N TYR A 134 -8.80 8.87 4.45
CA TYR A 134 -7.59 9.62 4.80
C TYR A 134 -7.63 11.05 4.27
N GLN A 135 -8.01 11.23 3.00
CA GLN A 135 -8.13 12.55 2.40
C GLN A 135 -9.14 13.45 3.12
N ARG A 136 -10.28 12.89 3.55
CA ARG A 136 -11.26 13.61 4.38
C ARG A 136 -10.67 14.00 5.73
N LEU A 137 -9.91 13.12 6.38
CA LEU A 137 -9.25 13.41 7.64
C LEU A 137 -8.24 14.56 7.49
N ILE A 138 -7.44 14.53 6.42
CA ILE A 138 -6.50 15.60 6.06
C ILE A 138 -7.25 16.93 5.85
N SER A 139 -8.37 16.93 5.14
CA SER A 139 -9.15 18.17 4.91
C SER A 139 -9.78 18.75 6.18
N GLN A 140 -10.12 17.90 7.15
CA GLN A 140 -10.76 18.32 8.39
C GLN A 140 -9.73 18.71 9.48
N ARG A 141 -8.43 18.58 9.20
CA ARG A 141 -7.34 18.84 10.15
C ARG A 141 -7.43 20.19 10.84
N HIS A 142 -7.83 21.25 10.14
CA HIS A 142 -7.90 22.60 10.69
C HIS A 142 -9.01 22.78 11.75
N VAL A 143 -9.96 21.84 11.81
CA VAL A 143 -11.14 21.91 12.68
C VAL A 143 -11.02 20.96 13.86
N LEU A 144 -10.23 19.88 13.74
CA LEU A 144 -10.09 18.86 14.78
C LEU A 144 -8.90 19.13 15.71
N THR A 145 -9.08 18.80 16.98
CA THR A 145 -7.96 18.72 17.93
C THR A 145 -7.03 17.55 17.59
N PRO A 146 -5.72 17.63 17.91
CA PRO A 146 -4.75 16.57 17.64
C PRO A 146 -5.15 15.22 18.23
N GLU A 147 -5.69 15.21 19.45
CA GLU A 147 -6.16 14.00 20.15
C GLU A 147 -7.33 13.33 19.42
N CYS A 148 -8.30 14.12 18.97
CA CYS A 148 -9.44 13.62 18.20
C CYS A 148 -9.00 13.07 16.84
N MET A 149 -8.00 13.72 16.23
CA MET A 149 -7.42 13.27 14.97
C MET A 149 -6.70 11.92 15.13
N ILE A 150 -5.93 11.74 16.21
CA ILE A 150 -5.24 10.46 16.51
C ILE A 150 -6.26 9.34 16.74
N ALA A 151 -7.33 9.60 17.52
CA ALA A 151 -8.37 8.61 17.78
C ALA A 151 -9.13 8.18 16.50
N ARG A 152 -9.40 9.14 15.60
CA ARG A 152 -10.00 8.83 14.29
C ARG A 152 -9.02 8.10 13.39
N LEU A 153 -7.75 8.45 13.43
CA LEU A 153 -6.71 7.81 12.64
C LEU A 153 -6.58 6.33 13.02
N SER A 154 -6.53 6.00 14.32
CA SER A 154 -6.48 4.60 14.77
C SER A 154 -7.69 3.78 14.35
N PHE A 155 -8.87 4.41 14.26
CA PHE A 155 -10.07 3.73 13.78
C PHE A 155 -10.03 3.47 12.27
N VAL A 156 -9.51 4.42 11.49
CA VAL A 156 -9.35 4.25 10.04
C VAL A 156 -8.35 3.13 9.76
N GLU A 157 -7.20 3.14 10.42
CA GLU A 157 -6.10 2.18 10.21
C GLU A 157 -6.50 0.70 10.41
N GLU A 158 -7.50 0.42 11.23
CA GLU A 158 -7.99 -0.97 11.45
C GLU A 158 -8.51 -1.60 10.15
N SER A 159 -8.95 -0.78 9.19
CA SER A 159 -9.52 -1.21 7.91
C SER A 159 -8.54 -1.15 6.73
N ASP A 160 -7.24 -0.96 7.00
CA ASP A 160 -6.23 -0.77 5.95
C ASP A 160 -6.04 -2.01 5.06
N SER A 161 -5.68 -1.73 3.81
CA SER A 161 -5.29 -2.73 2.84
C SER A 161 -3.95 -3.34 3.21
N PRO A 162 -3.68 -4.61 2.82
CA PRO A 162 -2.38 -5.21 3.07
C PRO A 162 -1.28 -4.43 2.35
N VAL A 163 -0.28 -3.99 3.12
CA VAL A 163 0.85 -3.19 2.62
C VAL A 163 1.72 -4.03 1.68
N MET A 164 2.05 -3.47 0.52
CA MET A 164 3.02 -4.07 -0.38
C MET A 164 4.40 -3.43 -0.22
N GLU A 165 5.40 -4.23 0.13
CA GLU A 165 6.74 -3.78 0.53
C GLU A 165 7.43 -2.87 -0.50
N CYS A 166 7.25 -3.17 -1.79
CA CYS A 166 7.82 -2.36 -2.87
C CYS A 166 7.20 -0.97 -3.03
N MET A 167 6.05 -0.71 -2.38
CA MET A 167 5.38 0.59 -2.38
C MET A 167 5.77 1.46 -1.18
N ILE A 168 6.35 0.89 -0.11
CA ILE A 168 6.69 1.62 1.12
C ILE A 168 7.59 2.83 0.83
N ASN A 169 8.74 2.59 0.19
CA ASN A 169 9.68 3.68 -0.11
C ASN A 169 9.12 4.68 -1.14
N LEU A 170 8.21 4.24 -2.00
CA LEU A 170 7.56 5.11 -2.98
C LEU A 170 6.53 6.02 -2.31
N ALA A 171 5.67 5.46 -1.45
CA ALA A 171 4.69 6.19 -0.64
C ALA A 171 5.38 7.16 0.31
N TRP A 172 6.48 6.75 0.95
CA TRP A 172 7.33 7.61 1.77
C TRP A 172 7.81 8.84 0.99
N ASN A 173 8.41 8.62 -0.18
CA ASN A 173 8.91 9.71 -1.01
C ASN A 173 7.81 10.68 -1.45
N LYS A 174 6.61 10.16 -1.76
CA LYS A 174 5.46 10.98 -2.09
C LYS A 174 4.92 11.77 -0.90
N ALA A 175 4.90 11.16 0.29
CA ALA A 175 4.56 11.85 1.52
C ALA A 175 5.56 12.99 1.83
N CYS A 176 6.87 12.72 1.68
CA CYS A 176 7.91 13.75 1.82
C CYS A 176 7.71 14.88 0.82
N GLU A 177 7.42 14.58 -0.45
CA GLU A 177 7.12 15.57 -1.48
C GLU A 177 5.90 16.43 -1.11
N THR A 178 4.81 15.83 -0.62
CA THR A 178 3.60 16.57 -0.22
C THR A 178 3.79 17.45 1.00
N VAL A 179 4.68 17.07 1.92
CA VAL A 179 4.95 17.83 3.15
C VAL A 179 6.13 18.80 2.97
N GLY A 180 6.80 18.80 1.81
CA GLY A 180 7.93 19.69 1.51
C GLY A 180 9.25 19.25 2.15
N SER A 181 9.37 17.98 2.55
CA SER A 181 10.60 17.40 3.09
C SER A 181 11.51 16.87 1.99
N SER A 182 12.82 17.11 2.14
CA SER A 182 13.84 16.62 1.20
C SER A 182 14.31 15.19 1.47
N ALA A 183 13.82 14.55 2.54
CA ALA A 183 14.24 13.21 2.96
C ALA A 183 13.70 12.11 2.03
N ARG A 184 14.43 11.80 0.96
CA ARG A 184 14.05 10.74 0.00
C ARG A 184 14.77 9.43 0.27
N ASN A 185 14.02 8.34 0.29
CA ASN A 185 14.51 6.98 0.35
C ASN A 185 14.79 6.41 -1.04
N HIS A 186 15.75 5.49 -1.12
CA HIS A 186 16.04 4.78 -2.37
C HIS A 186 14.88 3.85 -2.76
N VAL A 187 14.37 4.00 -3.99
CA VAL A 187 13.28 3.17 -4.51
C VAL A 187 13.85 1.92 -5.18
N SER A 188 13.34 0.76 -4.78
CA SER A 188 13.67 -0.54 -5.37
C SER A 188 13.32 -0.59 -6.85
N ILE A 189 13.92 -1.53 -7.60
CA ILE A 189 13.65 -1.69 -9.04
C ILE A 189 12.17 -1.98 -9.29
N SER A 190 11.57 -2.85 -8.47
CA SER A 190 10.12 -3.13 -8.51
C SER A 190 9.29 -1.89 -8.19
N GLY A 191 9.70 -1.07 -7.21
CA GLY A 191 9.06 0.21 -6.89
C GLY A 191 9.10 1.21 -8.05
N ARG A 192 10.22 1.28 -8.81
CA ARG A 192 10.32 2.14 -10.01
C ARG A 192 9.45 1.64 -11.16
N LEU A 193 9.35 0.32 -11.32
CA LEU A 193 8.43 -0.26 -12.31
C LEU A 193 6.98 0.08 -11.94
N LEU A 194 6.63 -0.06 -10.67
CA LEU A 194 5.32 0.28 -10.14
C LEU A 194 5.02 1.78 -10.23
N SER A 195 5.99 2.67 -10.00
CA SER A 195 5.77 4.11 -10.15
C SER A 195 5.35 4.46 -11.58
N ARG A 196 6.06 3.91 -12.58
CA ARG A 196 5.69 4.05 -14.00
C ARG A 196 4.34 3.42 -14.30
N LEU A 197 4.08 2.24 -13.74
CA LEU A 197 2.80 1.55 -13.85
C LEU A 197 1.68 2.25 -13.09
N CYS A 198 1.92 3.20 -12.20
CA CYS A 198 0.85 3.97 -11.54
C CYS A 198 0.76 5.41 -12.10
N GLY A 199 1.76 5.88 -12.84
CA GLY A 199 1.81 7.21 -13.45
C GLY A 199 2.50 8.26 -12.56
N PHE A 200 3.42 7.83 -11.69
CA PHE A 200 4.19 8.68 -10.78
C PHE A 200 5.62 8.94 -11.23
#